data_AF-A0A632U023-F1
#
_entry.id   AF-A0A632U023-F1
#
_cell.length_a   1.000
_cell.length_b   1.000
_cell.length_c   1.000
_cell.angle_alpha   90.00
_cell.angle_beta   90.00
_cell.angle_gamma   90.00
#
_symmetry.space_group_name_H-M   'P 1'
#
loop_
_entity.id
_entity.type
_entity.pdbx_description
1 polymer ?
#
loop_
_entity_poly.entity_id
_entity_poly.type
_entity_poly.pdbx_seq_one_letter_code
_entity_poly.pdbx_strand_id
1 'polypeptide(L)'
;MSSIVLKNKIEEYTEQEFLAILKEFRKSTRQAKDLKGSKLDDYLDKLMDNFIQVTAHPKGSDLIIYPEKDEDGEPHRVIEIVKEWR
;
A
#
# COMPACT_ATOMS: atom_id res chain seq x y z
N MET A 1 -16.92 -3.44 7.34
CA MET A 1 -15.69 -3.44 6.52
C MET A 1 -15.48 -2.01 6.06
N SER A 2 -14.35 -1.39 6.40
CA SER A 2 -14.05 -0.06 5.86
C SER A 2 -13.69 -0.23 4.38
N SER A 3 -14.45 0.41 3.50
CA SER A 3 -14.14 0.45 2.08
C SER A 3 -12.90 1.33 1.88
N ILE A 4 -11.89 0.85 1.16
CA ILE A 4 -10.73 1.65 0.78
C ILE A 4 -11.17 2.64 -0.30
N VAL A 5 -10.90 3.92 -0.04
CA VAL A 5 -11.13 5.01 -1.00
C VAL A 5 -9.78 5.51 -1.48
N LEU A 6 -9.55 5.42 -2.80
CA LEU A 6 -8.33 5.91 -3.42
C LEU A 6 -8.42 7.42 -3.66
N LYS A 7 -7.37 8.12 -3.25
CA LYS A 7 -7.20 9.58 -3.35
C LYS A 7 -6.06 9.89 -4.30
N ASN A 8 -6.01 11.11 -4.83
CA ASN A 8 -5.09 11.47 -5.90
C ASN A 8 -3.76 12.04 -5.39
N LYS A 9 -3.73 12.46 -4.12
CA LYS A 9 -2.56 13.07 -3.48
C LYS A 9 -2.30 12.45 -2.11
N ILE A 10 -1.04 12.40 -1.68
CA ILE A 10 -0.71 11.79 -0.38
C ILE A 10 -1.28 12.60 0.78
N GLU A 11 -1.36 13.92 0.63
CA GLU A 11 -1.81 14.86 1.66
C GLU A 11 -3.31 14.73 1.94
N GLU A 12 -4.06 14.08 1.04
CA GLU A 12 -5.47 13.78 1.22
C GLU A 12 -5.68 12.55 2.11
N TYR A 13 -4.65 11.71 2.30
CA TYR A 13 -4.71 10.54 3.16
C TYR A 13 -4.36 10.88 4.61
N THR A 14 -5.18 10.38 5.53
CA THR A 14 -4.72 10.14 6.89
C THR A 14 -3.78 8.93 6.90
N GLU A 15 -2.92 8.87 7.90
CA GLU A 15 -2.02 7.73 8.09
C GLU A 15 -2.78 6.40 8.25
N GLN A 16 -3.95 6.41 8.90
CA GLN A 16 -4.77 5.21 9.07
C GLN A 16 -5.37 4.71 7.76
N GLU A 17 -5.81 5.62 6.87
CA GLU A 17 -6.31 5.25 5.54
C GLU A 17 -5.19 4.68 4.67
N PHE A 18 -4.02 5.32 4.68
CA PHE A 18 -2.88 4.84 3.89
C PHE A 18 -2.34 3.51 4.44
N LEU A 19 -2.31 3.34 5.76
CA LEU A 19 -2.00 2.07 6.41
C LEU A 19 -2.99 0.96 6.02
N ALA A 20 -4.28 1.29 5.87
CA ALA A 20 -5.28 0.32 5.43
C ALA A 20 -4.99 -0.19 4.01
N ILE A 21 -4.54 0.68 3.10
CA ILE A 21 -4.09 0.29 1.76
C ILE A 21 -2.90 -0.68 1.87
N LEU A 22 -1.87 -0.33 2.64
CA LEU A 22 -0.67 -1.15 2.77
C LEU A 22 -0.94 -2.54 3.38
N LYS A 23 -1.90 -2.62 4.30
CA LYS A 23 -2.33 -3.89 4.90
C LYS A 23 -2.98 -4.86 3.91
N GLU A 24 -3.53 -4.38 2.79
CA GLU A 24 -4.11 -5.28 1.77
C GLU A 24 -3.05 -6.10 1.02
N PHE A 25 -1.82 -5.61 0.92
CA PHE A 25 -0.73 -6.35 0.24
C PHE A 25 -0.21 -7.54 1.04
N ARG A 26 -0.52 -7.61 2.35
CA ARG A 26 -0.07 -8.71 3.22
C ARG A 26 -1.23 -9.67 3.49
N LYS A 27 -1.05 -10.95 3.15
CA LYS A 27 -2.08 -11.99 3.35
C LYS A 27 -2.57 -12.07 4.80
N SER A 28 -1.73 -11.78 5.78
CA SER A 28 -2.04 -11.81 7.22
C SER A 28 -2.98 -10.69 7.66
N THR A 29 -2.93 -9.53 7.00
CA THR A 29 -3.69 -8.33 7.38
C THR A 29 -4.78 -7.93 6.39
N ARG A 30 -4.77 -8.51 5.18
CA ARG A 30 -5.72 -8.21 4.10
C ARG A 30 -7.17 -8.45 4.52
N GLN A 31 -8.01 -7.45 4.30
CA GLN A 31 -9.43 -7.47 4.61
C GLN A 31 -10.28 -7.99 3.44
N ALA A 32 -9.84 -7.80 2.18
CA ALA A 32 -10.48 -8.37 0.99
C ALA A 32 -10.28 -9.90 0.88
N LYS A 33 -10.84 -10.65 1.83
CA LYS A 33 -10.71 -12.12 1.95
C LYS A 33 -11.60 -12.89 0.96
N ASP A 34 -12.62 -12.23 0.44
CA ASP A 34 -13.58 -12.73 -0.53
C ASP A 34 -13.05 -12.65 -1.98
N LEU A 35 -12.12 -11.74 -2.27
CA LEU A 35 -11.47 -11.64 -3.57
C LEU A 35 -10.42 -12.75 -3.77
N LYS A 36 -10.42 -13.35 -4.97
CA LYS A 36 -9.49 -14.42 -5.36
C LYS A 36 -9.21 -14.39 -6.88
N GLY A 37 -8.10 -15.01 -7.28
CA GLY A 37 -7.68 -15.08 -8.68
C GLY A 37 -7.55 -13.69 -9.31
N SER A 38 -7.90 -13.56 -10.58
CA SER A 38 -7.77 -12.29 -11.33
C SER A 38 -8.47 -11.10 -10.66
N LYS A 39 -9.59 -11.31 -9.96
CA LYS A 39 -10.27 -10.22 -9.24
C LYS A 39 -9.46 -9.68 -8.06
N LEU A 40 -8.68 -10.54 -7.41
CA LEU A 40 -7.77 -10.12 -6.36
C LEU A 40 -6.56 -9.41 -6.96
N ASP A 41 -6.03 -9.95 -8.06
CA ASP A 41 -4.88 -9.36 -8.75
C ASP A 41 -5.23 -7.95 -9.24
N ASP A 42 -6.34 -7.78 -9.98
CA ASP A 42 -6.85 -6.48 -10.44
C ASP A 42 -7.10 -5.48 -9.30
N TYR A 43 -7.47 -5.98 -8.12
CA TYR A 43 -7.69 -5.16 -6.94
C TYR A 43 -6.36 -4.67 -6.36
N LEU A 44 -5.40 -5.58 -6.17
CA LEU A 44 -4.08 -5.24 -5.63
C LEU A 44 -3.29 -4.34 -6.59
N ASP A 45 -3.40 -4.57 -7.90
CA ASP A 45 -2.76 -3.74 -8.92
C ASP A 45 -3.25 -2.29 -8.84
N LYS A 46 -4.57 -2.07 -8.69
CA LYS A 46 -5.13 -0.71 -8.49
C LYS A 46 -4.61 -0.03 -7.23
N LEU A 47 -4.45 -0.78 -6.14
CA LEU A 47 -3.87 -0.24 -4.91
C LEU A 47 -2.39 0.10 -5.12
N MET A 48 -1.65 -0.73 -5.85
CA MET A 48 -0.22 -0.54 -6.11
C MET A 48 0.01 0.67 -7.01
N ASP A 49 -0.76 0.79 -8.09
CA ASP A 49 -0.72 1.93 -9.00
C ASP A 49 -0.98 3.25 -8.24
N ASN A 50 -1.99 3.24 -7.36
CA ASN A 50 -2.26 4.42 -6.53
C ASN A 50 -1.10 4.70 -5.55
N PHE A 51 -0.58 3.68 -4.87
CA PHE A 51 0.57 3.83 -3.97
C PHE A 51 1.77 4.46 -4.70
N ILE A 52 2.13 3.95 -5.88
CA ILE A 52 3.23 4.49 -6.69
C ILE A 52 2.94 5.95 -7.08
N GLN A 53 1.73 6.23 -7.57
CA GLN A 53 1.34 7.57 -7.99
C GLN A 53 1.41 8.59 -6.84
N VAL A 54 0.78 8.29 -5.70
CA VAL A 54 0.62 9.27 -4.62
C VAL A 54 1.90 9.45 -3.80
N THR A 55 2.70 8.39 -3.65
CA THR A 55 4.01 8.51 -2.99
C THR A 55 5.05 9.14 -3.89
N ALA A 56 5.00 8.87 -5.20
CA ALA A 56 6.02 9.27 -6.18
C ALA A 56 7.45 8.88 -5.76
N HIS A 57 7.58 7.90 -4.85
CA HIS A 57 8.87 7.48 -4.32
C HIS A 57 9.62 6.75 -5.43
N PRO A 58 10.94 7.01 -5.65
CA PRO A 58 11.69 6.45 -6.78
C PRO A 58 11.75 4.92 -6.79
N LYS A 59 11.69 4.30 -5.60
CA LYS A 59 11.61 2.84 -5.46
C LYS A 59 10.23 2.23 -5.80
N GLY A 60 9.17 3.04 -5.92
CA GLY A 60 7.83 2.58 -6.28
C GLY A 60 7.39 1.35 -5.49
N SER A 61 6.91 0.32 -6.20
CA SER A 61 6.47 -0.97 -5.64
C SER A 61 7.54 -1.72 -4.85
N ASP A 62 8.83 -1.45 -5.08
CA ASP A 62 9.91 -2.19 -4.41
C ASP A 62 9.89 -1.96 -2.90
N LEU A 63 9.36 -0.83 -2.42
CA LEU A 63 9.14 -0.61 -0.99
C LEU A 63 8.27 -1.69 -0.33
N ILE A 64 7.39 -2.35 -1.10
CA ILE A 64 6.44 -3.34 -0.59
C ILE A 64 6.82 -4.76 -1.03
N ILE A 65 7.26 -4.92 -2.28
CA ILE A 65 7.49 -6.22 -2.91
C ILE A 65 8.93 -6.70 -2.74
N TYR A 66 9.91 -5.79 -2.83
CA TYR A 66 11.34 -6.09 -2.76
C TYR A 66 12.05 -5.11 -1.82
N PRO A 67 11.65 -5.09 -0.53
CA PRO A 67 12.23 -4.15 0.42
C PRO A 67 13.72 -4.47 0.64
N GLU A 68 14.52 -3.47 1.03
CA GLU A 68 15.95 -3.68 1.29
C GLU A 68 16.19 -4.68 2.42
N LYS A 69 15.27 -4.71 3.38
CA LYS A 69 15.17 -5.72 4.43
C LYS A 69 13.72 -6.18 4.53
N ASP A 70 13.50 -7.42 4.95
CA ASP A 70 12.14 -7.96 5.12
C ASP A 70 11.25 -7.06 6.01
N GLU A 71 11.83 -6.48 7.07
CA GLU A 71 11.15 -5.57 8.00
C GLU A 71 10.75 -4.23 7.35
N ASP A 72 11.49 -3.76 6.34
CA ASP A 72 11.21 -2.49 5.65
C ASP A 72 9.95 -2.58 4.79
N GLY A 73 9.53 -3.79 4.41
CA GLY A 73 8.29 -4.04 3.70
C GLY A 73 7.05 -4.08 4.61
N GLU A 74 7.20 -3.99 5.92
CA GLU A 74 6.03 -4.01 6.82
C GLU A 74 5.20 -2.72 6.68
N PRO A 75 3.85 -2.78 6.73
CA PRO A 75 3.00 -1.64 6.43
C PRO A 75 3.33 -0.35 7.19
N HIS A 76 3.70 -0.44 8.48
CA HIS A 76 4.09 0.74 9.26
C HIS A 76 5.46 1.28 8.83
N ARG A 77 6.41 0.39 8.52
CA ARG A 77 7.75 0.78 8.14
C ARG A 77 7.79 1.44 6.75
N VAL A 78 6.95 0.98 5.82
CA VAL A 78 6.76 1.65 4.52
C VAL A 78 6.27 3.10 4.70
N ILE A 79 5.36 3.36 5.66
CA ILE A 79 4.90 4.73 5.95
C ILE A 79 6.05 5.60 6.45
N GLU A 80 6.87 5.07 7.36
CA GLU A 80 8.04 5.78 7.88
C GLU A 80 9.02 6.11 6.76
N ILE A 81 9.35 5.15 5.90
CA ILE A 81 10.25 5.37 4.75
C ILE A 81 9.72 6.46 3.81
N VAL A 82 8.42 6.43 3.49
CA VAL A 82 7.79 7.45 2.63
C VAL A 82 7.81 8.83 3.29
N LYS A 83 7.60 8.90 4.61
CA LYS A 83 7.67 10.16 5.38
C LYS A 83 9.10 10.70 5.51
N GLU A 84 10.08 9.83 5.72
CA GLU A 84 11.50 10.21 5.85
C GLU A 84 12.08 10.74 4.52
N TRP A 85 11.57 10.24 3.39
CA TRP A 85 12.02 10.65 2.06
C TRP A 85 11.49 12.02 1.60
N ARG A 86 10.33 12.45 2.10
CA ARG A 86 9.68 13.73 1.73
C ARG A 86 10.04 14.86 2.67
#